data_AF-A0A0V1Q5A2-F1
#
_entry.id   AF-A0A0V1Q5A2-F1
#
_cell.length_a   1.000
_cell.length_b   1.000
_cell.length_c   1.000
_cell.angle_alpha   90.00
_cell.angle_beta   90.00
_cell.angle_gamma   90.00
#
_symmetry.space_group_name_H-M   'P 1'
#
loop_
_entity.id
_entity.type
_entity.pdbx_description
1 polymer ?
#
loop_
_entity_poly.entity_id
_entity_poly.type
_entity_poly.pdbx_seq_one_letter_code
_entity_poly.pdbx_strand_id
1 'polypeptide(L)'
;MSDLEQQYQQEQDHHFVVKNGQESQGAGSAHYKDNNITEVVADGEYIQFGNEKYRRDELVEAFGGTLNPGLAPPPKHNLANPAPLGLSGFALTTFLLSLINVQARGVTIPNIVVGLAFFYGGAAQLVAGMFEIALGNTFGGVALSSYAGFWGGWAALYVDSFGIAAAYEDEREFANAVGIFLVGWFIFTFFMMLMTLKSTVAFFSVFFFLSITFLLLAIAEFKTDGIAIKKAGGVFGLLTAFAAWYNAYAGIANSQNSYITVKAIHLPDLQAR
;
A
#
# COMPACT_ATOMS: atom_id res chain seq x y z
N MET A 1 36.82 -24.23 -32.43
CA MET A 1 36.06 -23.03 -32.05
C MET A 1 34.61 -23.44 -32.22
N SER A 2 33.93 -23.71 -31.10
CA SER A 2 32.75 -24.59 -31.02
C SER A 2 31.47 -23.91 -31.46
N ASP A 3 30.52 -24.73 -31.94
CA ASP A 3 29.23 -24.45 -32.57
C ASP A 3 28.26 -23.47 -31.86
N LEU A 4 28.64 -22.89 -30.72
CA LEU A 4 27.85 -21.92 -29.96
C LEU A 4 27.96 -20.48 -30.50
N GLU A 5 29.05 -20.13 -31.20
CA GLU A 5 29.22 -18.78 -31.77
C GLU A 5 28.46 -18.56 -33.09
N GLN A 6 28.06 -19.64 -33.78
CA GLN A 6 27.27 -19.53 -35.02
C GLN A 6 25.76 -19.32 -34.77
N GLN A 7 25.27 -19.52 -33.55
CA GLN A 7 23.85 -19.28 -33.22
C GLN A 7 23.51 -17.80 -32.95
N TYR A 8 24.51 -16.92 -32.82
CA TYR A 8 24.29 -15.50 -32.54
C TYR A 8 24.27 -14.59 -33.79
N GLN A 9 24.37 -15.15 -34.99
CA GLN A 9 24.49 -14.39 -36.24
C GLN A 9 23.45 -14.76 -37.31
N GLN A 10 22.23 -15.12 -36.90
CA GLN A 10 21.07 -15.06 -37.80
C GLN A 10 20.19 -13.91 -37.36
N GLU A 11 20.25 -12.80 -38.09
CA GLU A 11 19.16 -11.83 -38.12
C GLU A 11 17.90 -12.61 -38.49
N GLN A 12 17.04 -12.86 -37.50
CA GLN A 12 15.72 -13.42 -37.76
C GLN A 12 14.90 -12.30 -38.40
N ASP A 13 14.71 -12.38 -39.71
CA ASP A 13 13.79 -11.51 -40.43
C ASP A 13 12.38 -11.69 -39.86
N HIS A 14 11.99 -10.80 -38.96
CA HIS A 14 10.64 -10.73 -38.42
C HIS A 14 9.72 -10.15 -39.50
N HIS A 15 9.02 -11.02 -40.22
CA HIS A 15 7.97 -10.60 -41.14
C HIS A 15 6.74 -10.14 -40.36
N PHE A 16 6.52 -8.83 -40.30
CA PHE A 16 5.26 -8.25 -39.82
C PHE A 16 4.14 -8.53 -40.85
N VAL A 17 3.13 -9.28 -40.44
CA VAL A 17 1.92 -9.52 -41.24
C VAL A 17 0.76 -8.80 -40.57
N VAL A 18 0.34 -7.66 -41.15
CA VAL A 18 -0.86 -6.94 -40.72
C VAL A 18 -2.01 -7.38 -41.62
N LYS A 19 -2.96 -8.15 -41.06
CA LYS A 19 -4.23 -8.46 -41.73
C LYS A 19 -5.30 -7.48 -41.27
N ASN A 20 -5.77 -6.62 -42.18
CA ASN A 20 -6.96 -5.80 -41.95
C ASN A 20 -8.20 -6.67 -42.19
N GLY A 21 -9.12 -6.71 -41.20
CA GLY A 21 -10.26 -7.63 -41.14
C GLY A 21 -11.38 -7.44 -42.17
N GLN A 22 -11.11 -6.94 -43.38
CA GLN A 22 -12.11 -6.80 -44.44
C GLN A 22 -11.90 -7.71 -45.67
N GLU A 23 -10.85 -8.52 -45.73
CA GLU A 23 -10.67 -9.51 -46.80
C GLU A 23 -10.74 -10.94 -46.26
N SER A 24 -11.97 -11.40 -46.02
CA SER A 24 -12.26 -12.82 -45.84
C SER A 24 -13.12 -13.31 -47.01
N GLN A 25 -12.49 -13.64 -48.14
CA GLN A 25 -13.05 -14.59 -49.10
C GLN A 25 -11.98 -15.13 -50.06
N GLY A 26 -11.54 -16.36 -49.80
CA GLY A 26 -10.95 -17.25 -50.82
C GLY A 26 -9.43 -17.35 -50.87
N ALA A 27 -8.84 -18.18 -50.00
CA ALA A 27 -7.66 -18.99 -50.34
C ALA A 27 -7.46 -20.09 -49.28
N GLY A 28 -7.06 -21.28 -49.74
CA GLY A 28 -7.09 -22.55 -49.01
C GLY A 28 -6.31 -22.62 -47.70
N SER A 29 -6.74 -23.55 -46.85
CA SER A 29 -6.09 -23.95 -45.61
C SER A 29 -4.65 -24.40 -45.85
N ALA A 30 -3.67 -23.57 -45.52
CA ALA A 30 -2.30 -23.99 -45.30
C ALA A 30 -2.05 -24.05 -43.79
N HIS A 31 -1.94 -25.26 -43.25
CA HIS A 31 -1.44 -25.49 -41.91
C HIS A 31 0.04 -25.10 -41.87
N TYR A 32 0.36 -23.92 -41.35
CA TYR A 32 1.73 -23.56 -40.99
C TYR A 32 1.94 -23.87 -39.51
N LYS A 33 2.71 -24.93 -39.23
CA LYS A 33 3.32 -25.18 -37.92
C LYS A 33 4.61 -24.36 -37.86
N ASP A 34 4.52 -23.10 -37.48
CA ASP A 34 5.69 -22.33 -37.05
C ASP A 34 5.41 -21.69 -35.70
N ASN A 35 6.19 -22.06 -34.70
CA ASN A 35 6.10 -21.57 -33.31
C ASN A 35 6.60 -20.11 -33.16
N ASN A 36 6.89 -19.42 -34.26
CA ASN A 36 7.56 -18.11 -34.26
C ASN A 36 6.73 -16.99 -34.90
N ILE A 37 5.41 -17.14 -34.97
CA ILE A 37 4.52 -16.07 -35.46
C ILE A 37 3.96 -15.31 -34.25
N THR A 38 4.49 -14.12 -33.98
CA THR A 38 3.81 -13.15 -33.10
C THR A 38 2.67 -12.52 -33.90
N GLU A 39 1.57 -13.25 -34.05
CA GLU A 39 0.40 -12.73 -34.76
C GLU A 39 -0.21 -11.60 -33.92
N VAL A 40 -0.15 -10.38 -34.47
CA VAL A 40 -0.81 -9.20 -33.90
C VAL A 40 -2.07 -8.95 -34.69
N VAL A 41 -3.20 -9.46 -34.18
CA VAL A 41 -4.50 -9.21 -34.80
C VAL A 41 -5.08 -7.94 -34.19
N ALA A 42 -5.16 -6.91 -35.02
CA ALA A 42 -5.68 -5.60 -34.67
C ALA A 42 -7.14 -5.48 -35.17
N ASP A 43 -8.07 -6.13 -34.49
CA ASP A 43 -9.50 -5.89 -34.70
C ASP A 43 -9.88 -4.54 -34.03
N GLY A 44 -10.86 -3.78 -34.52
CA GLY A 44 -11.30 -2.51 -33.88
C GLY A 44 -11.33 -2.64 -32.34
N GLU A 45 -11.05 -1.64 -31.50
CA GLU A 45 -11.01 -1.79 -30.02
C GLU A 45 -10.11 -2.87 -29.37
N TYR A 46 -9.58 -3.91 -30.04
CA TYR A 46 -8.79 -4.96 -29.41
C TYR A 46 -7.46 -5.21 -30.14
N ILE A 47 -6.44 -5.60 -29.38
CA ILE A 47 -5.14 -6.07 -29.90
C ILE A 47 -4.88 -7.44 -29.30
N GLN A 48 -4.75 -8.43 -30.17
CA GLN A 48 -4.45 -9.80 -29.76
C GLN A 48 -2.96 -10.08 -29.99
N PHE A 49 -2.27 -10.54 -28.95
CA PHE A 49 -0.88 -11.02 -29.02
C PHE A 49 -0.90 -12.54 -28.86
N GLY A 50 -0.79 -13.28 -29.97
CA GLY A 50 -0.90 -14.74 -29.94
C GLY A 50 -2.27 -15.20 -29.42
N ASN A 51 -2.32 -15.89 -28.28
CA ASN A 51 -3.58 -16.38 -27.68
C ASN A 51 -4.26 -15.38 -26.73
N GLU A 52 -3.64 -14.24 -26.43
CA GLU A 52 -4.14 -13.29 -25.43
C GLU A 52 -4.73 -12.03 -26.10
N LYS A 53 -5.93 -11.62 -25.68
CA LYS A 53 -6.67 -10.50 -26.27
C LYS A 53 -6.76 -9.34 -25.28
N TYR A 54 -6.25 -8.17 -25.66
CA TYR A 54 -6.24 -6.95 -24.85
C TYR A 54 -7.12 -5.87 -25.48
N ARG A 55 -7.78 -5.02 -24.69
CA ARG A 55 -8.53 -3.88 -25.22
C ARG A 55 -7.55 -2.71 -25.50
N ARG A 56 -7.80 -1.92 -26.54
CA ARG A 56 -6.89 -0.87 -27.02
C ARG A 56 -6.73 0.26 -26.01
N ASP A 57 -7.80 0.62 -25.33
CA ASP A 57 -7.79 1.59 -24.25
C ASP A 57 -6.99 1.09 -23.03
N GLU A 58 -7.01 -0.21 -22.71
CA GLU A 58 -6.15 -0.82 -21.68
C GLU A 58 -4.65 -0.72 -22.04
N LEU A 59 -4.32 -0.73 -23.34
CA LEU A 59 -2.95 -0.53 -23.83
C LEU A 59 -2.56 0.95 -23.96
N VAL A 60 -3.54 1.85 -24.17
CA VAL A 60 -3.34 3.29 -24.30
C VAL A 60 -3.27 4.00 -22.94
N GLU A 61 -3.86 3.43 -21.89
CA GLU A 61 -3.81 3.99 -20.52
C GLU A 61 -2.46 3.75 -19.79
N ALA A 62 -1.40 3.45 -20.54
CA ALA A 62 -0.06 3.29 -20.00
C ALA A 62 0.75 4.59 -20.04
N PHE A 63 0.33 5.69 -19.41
CA PHE A 63 1.26 6.79 -19.11
C PHE A 63 0.92 7.57 -17.83
N GLY A 64 1.89 7.61 -16.91
CA GLY A 64 1.88 8.44 -15.69
C GLY A 64 2.29 7.70 -14.41
N GLY A 65 2.20 6.36 -14.38
CA GLY A 65 2.40 5.57 -13.14
C GLY A 65 3.41 4.42 -13.22
N THR A 66 3.81 3.97 -14.42
CA THR A 66 4.66 2.77 -14.58
C THR A 66 6.10 3.05 -14.97
N LEU A 67 6.45 4.31 -15.32
CA LEU A 67 7.78 4.73 -15.80
C LEU A 67 8.41 3.77 -16.84
N ASN A 68 7.58 3.07 -17.62
CA ASN A 68 8.03 2.07 -18.58
C ASN A 68 7.85 2.63 -20.00
N PRO A 69 8.92 2.85 -20.78
CA PRO A 69 8.84 3.51 -22.08
C PRO A 69 8.33 2.60 -23.22
N GLY A 70 7.89 1.37 -22.93
CA GLY A 70 7.49 0.39 -23.94
C GLY A 70 6.24 -0.43 -23.58
N LEU A 71 5.68 -1.07 -24.61
CA LEU A 71 4.58 -2.05 -24.50
C LEU A 71 5.12 -3.34 -23.86
N ALA A 72 5.07 -3.44 -22.54
CA ALA A 72 5.38 -4.68 -21.82
C ALA A 72 4.07 -5.31 -21.30
N PRO A 73 3.88 -6.63 -21.47
CA PRO A 73 2.78 -7.31 -20.80
C PRO A 73 2.90 -7.12 -19.29
N PRO A 74 1.79 -6.93 -18.56
CA PRO A 74 1.83 -6.71 -17.12
C PRO A 74 2.55 -7.89 -16.44
N PRO A 75 3.54 -7.63 -15.57
CA PRO A 75 4.29 -8.69 -14.91
C PRO A 75 3.35 -9.59 -14.08
N LYS A 76 3.45 -10.90 -14.28
CA LYS A 76 2.77 -11.89 -13.41
C LYS A 76 3.54 -11.97 -12.08
N HIS A 77 3.02 -11.32 -11.04
CA HIS A 77 3.61 -11.40 -9.71
C HIS A 77 3.13 -12.63 -8.95
N ASN A 78 4.02 -13.60 -8.72
CA ASN A 78 3.77 -14.77 -7.87
C ASN A 78 4.37 -14.57 -6.47
N LEU A 79 4.20 -13.38 -5.89
CA LEU A 79 4.75 -13.00 -4.59
C LEU A 79 3.71 -13.20 -3.47
N ALA A 80 4.19 -13.41 -2.25
CA ALA A 80 3.33 -13.47 -1.07
C ALA A 80 2.68 -12.10 -0.78
N ASN A 81 1.54 -12.10 -0.09
CA ASN A 81 0.86 -10.88 0.35
C ASN A 81 1.66 -10.17 1.47
N PRO A 82 2.19 -8.96 1.24
CA PRO A 82 3.01 -8.26 2.22
C PRO A 82 2.17 -7.41 3.20
N ALA A 83 0.91 -7.09 2.90
CA ALA A 83 0.04 -6.27 3.75
C ALA A 83 0.00 -6.72 5.22
N PRO A 84 -0.10 -8.02 5.56
CA PRO A 84 -0.16 -8.43 6.95
C PRO A 84 1.08 -8.08 7.77
N LEU A 85 2.27 -8.08 7.14
CA LEU A 85 3.50 -7.66 7.81
C LEU A 85 3.43 -6.17 8.16
N GLY A 86 3.07 -5.35 7.18
CA GLY A 86 2.96 -3.90 7.38
C GLY A 86 1.88 -3.52 8.39
N LEU A 87 0.70 -4.16 8.32
CA LEU A 87 -0.39 -3.96 9.27
C LEU A 87 -0.02 -4.41 10.68
N SER A 88 0.74 -5.49 10.84
CA SER A 88 1.21 -5.95 12.15
C SER A 88 2.26 -5.02 12.75
N GLY A 89 3.17 -4.50 11.92
CA GLY A 89 4.15 -3.47 12.28
C GLY A 89 3.49 -2.19 12.79
N PHE A 90 2.52 -1.70 12.01
CA PHE A 90 1.68 -0.58 12.37
C PHE A 90 0.91 -0.82 13.67
N ALA A 91 0.22 -1.96 13.77
CA ALA A 91 -0.67 -2.28 14.89
C ALA A 91 0.09 -2.35 16.21
N LEU A 92 1.22 -3.07 16.29
CA LEU A 92 1.97 -3.21 17.53
C LEU A 92 2.54 -1.87 18.01
N THR A 93 3.08 -1.07 17.09
CA THR A 93 3.63 0.25 17.41
C THR A 93 2.53 1.20 17.87
N THR A 94 1.38 1.21 17.18
CA THR A 94 0.19 1.98 17.55
C THR A 94 -0.34 1.56 18.92
N PHE A 95 -0.44 0.25 19.17
CA PHE A 95 -0.92 -0.31 20.43
C PHE A 95 -0.07 0.17 21.60
N LEU A 96 1.26 0.06 21.49
CA LEU A 96 2.16 0.47 22.57
C LEU A 96 2.08 1.97 22.82
N LEU A 97 2.14 2.81 21.78
CA LEU A 97 1.99 4.26 21.93
C LEU A 97 0.65 4.62 22.57
N SER A 98 -0.42 3.94 22.17
CA SER A 98 -1.76 4.17 22.68
C SER A 98 -1.90 3.82 24.16
N LEU A 99 -1.25 2.75 24.62
CA LEU A 99 -1.16 2.42 26.03
C LEU A 99 -0.44 3.51 26.84
N ILE A 100 0.62 4.09 26.30
CA ILE A 100 1.30 5.23 26.94
C ILE A 100 0.41 6.47 26.96
N ASN A 101 -0.30 6.75 25.86
CA ASN A 101 -1.23 7.89 25.77
C ASN A 101 -2.38 7.79 26.79
N VAL A 102 -2.90 6.58 27.06
CA VAL A 102 -3.90 6.36 28.13
C VAL A 102 -3.28 6.32 29.54
N GLN A 103 -1.95 6.39 29.65
CA GLN A 103 -1.16 6.27 30.88
C GLN A 103 -1.40 4.94 31.60
N ALA A 104 -1.49 3.85 30.82
CA ALA A 104 -1.68 2.51 31.36
C ALA A 104 -0.57 2.20 32.36
N ARG A 105 -0.96 1.69 33.54
CA ARG A 105 -0.03 1.37 34.64
C ARG A 105 0.81 2.57 35.12
N GLY A 106 0.38 3.81 34.85
CA GLY A 106 1.08 5.03 35.25
C GLY A 106 2.31 5.37 34.38
N VAL A 107 2.52 4.69 33.25
CA VAL A 107 3.64 4.99 32.35
C VAL A 107 3.25 6.16 31.45
N THR A 108 4.04 7.24 31.49
CA THR A 108 3.77 8.48 30.75
C THR A 108 4.84 8.81 29.71
N ILE A 109 6.03 8.23 29.84
CA ILE A 109 7.18 8.50 28.97
C ILE A 109 7.11 7.53 27.76
N PRO A 110 7.02 8.02 26.51
CA PRO A 110 6.76 7.17 25.35
C PRO A 110 8.03 6.59 24.71
N ASN A 111 9.23 6.84 25.26
CA ASN A 111 10.51 6.43 24.66
C ASN A 111 10.63 4.93 24.35
N ILE A 112 9.91 4.06 25.06
CA ILE A 112 9.86 2.61 24.74
C ILE A 112 9.33 2.32 23.32
N VAL A 113 8.52 3.22 22.77
CA VAL A 113 7.94 3.12 21.42
C VAL A 113 8.99 3.37 20.34
N VAL A 114 10.05 4.13 20.61
CA VAL A 114 11.07 4.54 19.62
C VAL A 114 11.67 3.34 18.90
N GLY A 115 11.97 2.25 19.61
CA GLY A 115 12.49 1.02 19.00
C GLY A 115 11.51 0.40 18.01
N LEU A 116 10.24 0.26 18.38
CA LEU A 116 9.21 -0.25 17.47
C LEU A 116 8.97 0.68 16.28
N ALA A 117 8.99 1.99 16.53
CA ALA A 117 8.78 3.00 15.51
C ALA A 117 9.88 2.99 14.43
N PHE A 118 11.13 2.70 14.77
CA PHE A 118 12.17 2.53 13.76
C PHE A 118 12.15 1.16 13.08
N PHE A 119 12.01 0.07 13.84
CA PHE A 119 12.25 -1.26 13.29
C PHE A 119 11.01 -1.95 12.73
N TYR A 120 9.85 -1.80 13.38
CA TYR A 120 8.66 -2.57 13.02
C TYR A 120 7.59 -1.70 12.37
N GLY A 121 7.12 -0.66 13.06
CA GLY A 121 6.27 0.37 12.46
C GLY A 121 7.00 1.20 11.40
N GLY A 122 8.33 1.25 11.43
CA GLY A 122 9.16 1.92 10.43
C GLY A 122 9.65 0.96 9.35
N ALA A 123 10.80 0.33 9.57
CA ALA A 123 11.50 -0.43 8.54
C ALA A 123 10.69 -1.62 7.97
N ALA A 124 10.16 -2.50 8.82
CA ALA A 124 9.38 -3.65 8.33
C ALA A 124 8.11 -3.22 7.59
N GLN A 125 7.44 -2.16 8.08
CA GLN A 125 6.26 -1.60 7.45
C GLN A 125 6.59 -0.93 6.10
N LEU A 126 7.72 -0.23 6.00
CA LEU A 126 8.20 0.34 4.73
C LEU A 126 8.51 -0.76 3.71
N VAL A 127 9.21 -1.82 4.13
CA VAL A 127 9.50 -2.97 3.28
C VAL A 127 8.20 -3.59 2.76
N ALA A 128 7.20 -3.80 3.62
CA ALA A 128 5.89 -4.29 3.19
C ALA A 128 5.24 -3.35 2.17
N GLY A 129 5.31 -2.03 2.38
CA GLY A 129 4.83 -1.03 1.42
C GLY A 129 5.53 -1.09 0.07
N MET A 130 6.84 -1.28 0.03
CA MET A 130 7.57 -1.42 -1.24
C MET A 130 7.13 -2.68 -2.01
N PHE A 131 6.86 -3.78 -1.29
CA PHE A 131 6.32 -5.00 -1.92
C PHE A 131 4.87 -4.83 -2.39
N GLU A 132 4.03 -4.05 -1.70
CA GLU A 132 2.69 -3.69 -2.22
C GLU A 132 2.77 -2.92 -3.53
N ILE A 133 3.71 -1.96 -3.64
CA ILE A 133 3.95 -1.25 -4.91
C ILE A 133 4.40 -2.23 -5.99
N ALA A 134 5.32 -3.14 -5.65
CA ALA A 134 5.80 -4.17 -6.57
C ALA A 134 4.68 -5.14 -7.00
N LEU A 135 3.61 -5.30 -6.23
CA LEU A 135 2.42 -6.07 -6.56
C LEU A 135 1.36 -5.28 -7.35
N GLY A 136 1.60 -3.99 -7.64
CA GLY A 136 0.64 -3.11 -8.30
C GLY A 136 -0.46 -2.58 -7.37
N ASN A 137 -0.35 -2.78 -6.06
CA ASN A 137 -1.29 -2.24 -5.08
C ASN A 137 -0.85 -0.84 -4.62
N THR A 138 -1.25 0.18 -5.37
CA THR A 138 -0.94 1.58 -5.06
C THR A 138 -1.45 2.00 -3.68
N PHE A 139 -2.67 1.61 -3.30
CA PHE A 139 -3.23 1.98 -2.01
C PHE A 139 -2.39 1.42 -0.86
N GLY A 140 -2.12 0.11 -0.88
CA GLY A 140 -1.32 -0.56 0.14
C GLY A 140 0.10 0.00 0.21
N GLY A 141 0.70 0.22 -0.96
CA GLY A 141 2.04 0.77 -1.08
C GLY A 141 2.18 2.16 -0.47
N VAL A 142 1.27 3.07 -0.82
CA VAL A 142 1.24 4.43 -0.28
C VAL A 142 0.90 4.42 1.21
N ALA A 143 -0.10 3.65 1.65
CA ALA A 143 -0.50 3.60 3.05
C ALA A 143 0.65 3.13 3.95
N LEU A 144 1.22 1.95 3.65
CA LEU A 144 2.23 1.34 4.51
C LEU A 144 3.53 2.16 4.53
N SER A 145 3.98 2.63 3.37
CA SER A 145 5.22 3.43 3.28
C SER A 145 5.08 4.79 3.97
N SER A 146 3.93 5.46 3.81
CA SER A 146 3.69 6.74 4.48
C SER A 146 3.64 6.58 5.99
N TYR A 147 2.91 5.59 6.52
CA TYR A 147 2.87 5.38 7.97
C TYR A 147 4.20 4.90 8.55
N ALA A 148 5.05 4.23 7.76
CA ALA A 148 6.44 4.00 8.15
C ALA A 148 7.23 5.31 8.27
N GLY A 149 7.02 6.25 7.33
CA GLY A 149 7.53 7.61 7.43
C GLY A 149 7.02 8.37 8.65
N PHE A 150 5.73 8.23 8.99
CA PHE A 150 5.16 8.76 10.22
C PHE A 150 5.92 8.26 11.45
N TRP A 151 6.11 6.95 11.57
CA TRP A 151 6.80 6.35 12.71
C TRP A 151 8.25 6.80 12.82
N GLY A 152 8.98 6.86 11.70
CA GLY A 152 10.33 7.39 11.66
C GLY A 152 10.40 8.87 12.10
N GLY A 153 9.50 9.70 11.58
CA GLY A 153 9.39 11.12 11.95
C GLY A 153 9.01 11.32 13.41
N TRP A 154 8.05 10.53 13.93
CA TRP A 154 7.66 10.55 15.33
C TRP A 154 8.81 10.12 16.24
N ALA A 155 9.54 9.07 15.89
CA ALA A 155 10.67 8.57 16.67
C ALA A 155 11.82 9.58 16.72
N ALA A 156 12.06 10.31 15.62
CA ALA A 156 13.08 11.36 15.56
C ALA A 156 12.84 12.51 16.56
N LEU A 157 11.58 12.74 16.99
CA LEU A 157 11.27 13.72 18.04
C LEU A 157 11.89 13.36 19.40
N TYR A 158 12.16 12.07 19.64
CA TYR A 158 12.62 11.53 20.92
C TYR A 158 14.08 11.04 20.89
N VAL A 159 14.78 11.25 19.78
CA VAL A 159 16.19 10.87 19.62
C VAL A 159 17.04 12.13 19.53
N ASP A 160 17.84 12.36 20.56
CA ASP A 160 18.63 13.58 20.73
C ASP A 160 19.54 13.91 19.55
N SER A 161 20.06 12.88 18.85
CA SER A 161 20.95 13.09 17.70
C SER A 161 20.26 13.72 16.48
N PHE A 162 18.93 13.70 16.38
CA PHE A 162 18.20 14.45 15.36
C PHE A 162 18.05 15.93 15.72
N GLY A 163 18.24 16.31 16.98
CA GLY A 163 18.20 17.70 17.44
C GLY A 163 16.84 18.40 17.31
N ILE A 164 15.75 17.69 16.99
CA ILE A 164 14.45 18.30 16.72
C ILE A 164 13.88 18.96 17.98
N ALA A 165 13.80 18.23 19.09
CA ALA A 165 13.29 18.80 20.34
C ALA A 165 14.20 19.93 20.88
N ALA A 166 15.51 19.78 20.74
CA ALA A 166 16.50 20.77 21.19
C ALA A 166 16.47 22.09 20.39
N ALA A 167 15.84 22.12 19.22
CA ALA A 167 15.68 23.32 18.41
C ALA A 167 14.61 24.29 18.95
N TYR A 168 13.78 23.86 19.90
CA TYR A 168 12.71 24.67 20.48
C TYR A 168 13.08 25.10 21.90
N GLU A 169 13.14 26.41 22.15
CA GLU A 169 13.42 26.96 23.48
C GLU A 169 12.17 27.01 24.37
N ASP A 170 10.99 27.14 23.76
CA ASP A 170 9.69 27.13 24.43
C ASP A 170 9.02 25.75 24.26
N GLU A 171 8.76 25.06 25.37
CA GLU A 171 8.03 23.79 25.38
C GLU A 171 6.66 23.91 24.72
N ARG A 172 6.01 25.08 24.82
CA ARG A 172 4.71 25.32 24.22
C ARG A 172 4.80 25.45 22.71
N GLU A 173 5.85 26.08 22.20
CA GLU A 173 6.13 26.14 20.77
C GLU A 173 6.37 24.74 20.21
N PHE A 174 7.18 23.92 20.90
CA PHE A 174 7.40 22.53 20.51
C PHE A 174 6.09 21.72 20.45
N ALA A 175 5.26 21.80 21.49
CA ALA A 175 3.94 21.15 21.50
C ALA A 175 3.06 21.61 20.34
N ASN A 176 3.04 22.92 20.03
CA ASN A 176 2.31 23.43 18.85
C ASN A 176 2.87 22.83 17.54
N ALA A 177 4.18 22.73 17.40
CA ALA A 177 4.81 22.13 16.22
C ALA A 177 4.43 20.64 16.05
N VAL A 178 4.45 19.86 17.14
CA VAL A 178 4.00 18.46 17.15
C VAL A 178 2.50 18.36 16.81
N GLY A 179 1.68 19.28 17.33
CA GLY A 179 0.26 19.37 16.97
C GLY A 179 0.05 19.60 15.47
N ILE A 180 0.81 20.53 14.86
CA ILE A 180 0.75 20.81 13.41
C ILE A 180 1.19 19.58 12.60
N PHE A 181 2.25 18.89 13.03
CA PHE A 181 2.68 17.63 12.44
C PHE A 181 1.55 16.58 12.44
N LEU A 182 0.85 16.42 13.56
CA LEU A 182 -0.28 15.49 13.69
C LEU A 182 -1.50 15.91 12.85
N VAL A 183 -1.75 17.21 12.66
CA VAL A 183 -2.80 17.70 11.73
C VAL A 183 -2.50 17.27 10.30
N GLY A 184 -1.25 17.35 9.86
CA GLY A 184 -0.85 16.86 8.53
C GLY A 184 -1.18 15.38 8.34
N TRP A 185 -0.87 14.55 9.35
CA TRP A 185 -1.20 13.13 9.35
C TRP A 185 -2.70 12.85 9.43
N PHE A 186 -3.46 13.66 10.17
CA PHE A 186 -4.91 13.60 10.17
C PHE A 186 -5.49 13.82 8.76
N ILE A 187 -5.05 14.87 8.07
CA ILE A 187 -5.53 15.20 6.71
C ILE A 187 -5.23 14.04 5.76
N PHE A 188 -3.98 13.56 5.74
CA PHE A 188 -3.59 12.41 4.92
C PHE A 188 -4.47 11.17 5.23
N THR A 189 -4.60 10.82 6.51
CA THR A 189 -5.37 9.65 6.94
C THR A 189 -6.85 9.77 6.59
N PHE A 190 -7.42 10.98 6.71
CA PHE A 190 -8.80 11.25 6.37
C PHE A 190 -9.07 11.02 4.87
N PHE A 191 -8.18 11.47 3.99
CA PHE A 191 -8.31 11.18 2.56
C PHE A 191 -8.16 9.68 2.26
N MET A 192 -7.20 9.01 2.90
CA MET A 192 -7.05 7.55 2.78
C MET A 192 -8.33 6.82 3.25
N MET A 193 -8.95 7.27 4.33
CA MET A 193 -10.23 6.74 4.84
C MET A 193 -11.34 6.84 3.79
N LEU A 194 -11.48 7.98 3.11
CA LEU A 194 -12.50 8.14 2.06
C LEU A 194 -12.31 7.14 0.91
N MET A 195 -11.07 6.82 0.57
CA MET A 195 -10.74 5.83 -0.46
C MET A 195 -11.08 4.38 -0.03
N THR A 196 -11.33 4.14 1.27
CA THR A 196 -11.75 2.81 1.79
C THR A 196 -13.26 2.63 1.88
N LEU A 197 -14.08 3.62 1.50
CA LEU A 197 -15.55 3.53 1.60
C LEU A 197 -16.19 2.43 0.73
N LYS A 198 -15.48 1.93 -0.28
CA LYS A 198 -15.91 0.79 -1.12
C LYS A 198 -15.29 -0.55 -0.69
N SER A 199 -14.58 -0.58 0.44
CA SER A 199 -13.85 -1.76 0.91
C SER A 199 -14.67 -2.57 1.93
N THR A 200 -13.98 -3.30 2.81
CA THR A 200 -14.60 -4.02 3.93
C THR A 200 -14.78 -3.10 5.13
N VAL A 201 -15.75 -3.41 5.99
CA VAL A 201 -15.95 -2.69 7.26
C VAL A 201 -14.67 -2.69 8.09
N ALA A 202 -13.99 -3.85 8.18
CA ALA A 202 -12.76 -3.98 8.94
C ALA A 202 -11.63 -3.08 8.39
N PHE A 203 -11.49 -2.98 7.07
CA PHE A 203 -10.45 -2.15 6.47
C PHE A 203 -10.74 -0.65 6.65
N PHE A 204 -11.99 -0.25 6.42
CA PHE A 204 -12.45 1.11 6.69
C PHE A 204 -12.26 1.51 8.16
N SER A 205 -12.57 0.63 9.11
CA SER A 205 -12.44 0.90 10.54
C SER A 205 -11.02 1.29 10.96
N VAL A 206 -9.98 0.73 10.32
CA VAL A 206 -8.58 1.10 10.62
C VAL A 206 -8.37 2.60 10.40
N PHE A 207 -8.70 3.11 9.22
CA PHE A 207 -8.49 4.50 8.85
C PHE A 207 -9.47 5.45 9.55
N PHE A 208 -10.69 5.00 9.82
CA PHE A 208 -11.68 5.78 10.56
C PHE A 208 -11.20 6.08 11.99
N PHE A 209 -10.83 5.04 12.75
CA PHE A 209 -10.33 5.23 14.11
C PHE A 209 -8.98 5.93 14.13
N LEU A 210 -8.12 5.68 13.13
CA LEU A 210 -6.82 6.35 13.04
C LEU A 210 -6.98 7.86 12.76
N SER A 211 -7.93 8.25 11.91
CA SER A 211 -8.24 9.66 11.66
C SER A 211 -8.65 10.36 12.96
N ILE A 212 -9.55 9.74 13.73
CA ILE A 212 -9.95 10.28 15.04
C ILE A 212 -8.76 10.34 16.00
N THR A 213 -7.91 9.31 16.00
CA THR A 213 -6.69 9.27 16.83
C THR A 213 -5.79 10.48 16.54
N PHE A 214 -5.43 10.72 15.28
CA PHE A 214 -4.58 11.85 14.92
C PHE A 214 -5.22 13.19 15.27
N LEU A 215 -6.52 13.35 15.00
CA LEU A 215 -7.24 14.58 15.34
C LEU A 215 -7.21 14.86 16.84
N LEU A 216 -7.52 13.86 17.67
CA LEU A 216 -7.53 14.02 19.13
C LEU A 216 -6.13 14.27 19.69
N LEU A 217 -5.10 13.57 19.19
CA LEU A 217 -3.72 13.82 19.60
C LEU A 217 -3.27 15.23 19.21
N ALA A 218 -3.59 15.71 18.01
CA ALA A 218 -3.28 17.07 17.60
C ALA A 218 -3.95 18.12 18.51
N ILE A 219 -5.24 17.95 18.80
CA ILE A 219 -5.98 18.84 19.72
C ILE A 219 -5.36 18.81 21.12
N ALA A 220 -4.91 17.64 21.59
CA ALA A 220 -4.26 17.51 22.89
C ALA A 220 -2.96 18.32 22.97
N GLU A 221 -2.11 18.25 21.93
CA GLU A 221 -0.87 19.04 21.87
C GLU A 221 -1.17 20.56 21.78
N PHE A 222 -2.27 20.96 21.13
CA PHE A 222 -2.71 22.36 21.12
C PHE A 222 -3.34 22.87 22.41
N LYS A 223 -3.54 22.05 23.45
CA LYS A 223 -4.10 22.52 24.72
C LYS A 223 -3.05 22.49 25.84
N THR A 224 -3.12 23.47 26.74
CA THR A 224 -2.30 23.49 27.97
C THR A 224 -2.66 22.35 28.93
N ASP A 225 -3.94 21.96 29.01
CA ASP A 225 -4.41 20.77 29.75
C ASP A 225 -5.06 19.76 28.78
N GLY A 226 -4.23 19.17 27.93
CA GLY A 226 -4.65 18.23 26.88
C GLY A 226 -4.80 16.78 27.35
N ILE A 227 -4.53 16.46 28.62
CA ILE A 227 -4.35 15.07 29.08
C ILE A 227 -5.59 14.21 28.83
N ALA A 228 -6.79 14.71 29.15
CA ALA A 228 -8.02 13.97 28.94
C ALA A 228 -8.26 13.65 27.45
N ILE A 229 -7.93 14.59 26.56
CA ILE A 229 -8.06 14.42 25.11
C ILE A 229 -6.99 13.46 24.59
N LYS A 230 -5.75 13.53 25.12
CA LYS A 230 -4.68 12.60 24.79
C LYS A 230 -5.05 11.16 25.15
N LYS A 231 -5.67 10.96 26.32
CA LYS A 231 -6.23 9.66 26.73
C LYS A 231 -7.34 9.20 25.79
N ALA A 232 -8.27 10.08 25.40
CA ALA A 232 -9.29 9.75 24.41
C ALA A 232 -8.67 9.33 23.07
N GLY A 233 -7.67 10.07 22.58
CA GLY A 233 -6.89 9.71 21.40
C GLY A 233 -6.21 8.34 21.54
N GLY A 234 -5.64 8.04 22.70
CA GLY A 234 -5.09 6.72 23.01
C GLY A 234 -6.11 5.60 22.95
N VAL A 235 -7.35 5.81 23.42
CA VAL A 235 -8.41 4.80 23.29
C VAL A 235 -8.74 4.51 21.83
N PHE A 236 -8.89 5.54 20.99
CA PHE A 236 -9.09 5.35 19.56
C PHE A 236 -7.90 4.68 18.89
N GLY A 237 -6.67 4.98 19.32
CA GLY A 237 -5.46 4.32 18.82
C GLY A 237 -5.41 2.83 19.17
N LEU A 238 -5.92 2.42 20.35
CA LEU A 238 -6.10 1.00 20.67
C LEU A 238 -7.11 0.33 19.73
N LEU A 239 -8.25 0.97 19.46
CA LEU A 239 -9.25 0.45 18.52
C LEU A 239 -8.66 0.30 17.11
N THR A 240 -7.88 1.29 16.65
CA THR A 240 -7.12 1.23 15.40
C THR A 240 -6.18 0.03 15.37
N ALA A 241 -5.39 -0.18 16.43
CA ALA A 241 -4.43 -1.28 16.49
C ALA A 241 -5.11 -2.66 16.39
N PHE A 242 -6.20 -2.86 17.12
CA PHE A 242 -6.97 -4.10 17.05
C PHE A 242 -7.61 -4.30 15.67
N ALA A 243 -8.16 -3.25 15.05
CA ALA A 243 -8.67 -3.32 13.69
C ALA A 243 -7.56 -3.67 12.68
N ALA A 244 -6.36 -3.12 12.83
CA ALA A 244 -5.23 -3.42 11.96
C ALA A 244 -4.76 -4.88 12.11
N TRP A 245 -4.63 -5.39 13.34
CA TRP A 245 -4.33 -6.81 13.56
C TRP A 245 -5.42 -7.74 13.07
N TYR A 246 -6.69 -7.35 13.14
CA TYR A 246 -7.78 -8.13 12.56
C TYR A 246 -7.62 -8.27 11.04
N ASN A 247 -7.29 -7.18 10.33
CA ASN A 247 -7.00 -7.23 8.90
C ASN A 247 -5.72 -8.03 8.58
N ALA A 248 -4.68 -7.91 9.41
CA ALA A 248 -3.47 -8.71 9.26
C ALA A 248 -3.76 -10.22 9.42
N TYR A 249 -4.53 -10.59 10.44
CA TYR A 249 -4.97 -11.96 10.65
C TYR A 249 -5.79 -12.47 9.47
N ALA A 250 -6.74 -11.67 8.96
CA ALA A 250 -7.52 -12.03 7.78
C ALA A 250 -6.65 -12.27 6.53
N GLY A 251 -5.51 -11.59 6.39
CA GLY A 251 -4.56 -11.79 5.30
C GLY A 251 -3.56 -12.94 5.50
N ILE A 252 -3.40 -13.45 6.72
CA ILE A 252 -2.50 -14.59 7.05
C ILE A 252 -3.29 -15.91 7.14
N ALA A 253 -4.48 -15.86 7.74
CA ALA A 253 -5.27 -17.03 8.08
C ALA A 253 -5.86 -17.68 6.82
N ASN A 254 -5.58 -18.97 6.64
CA ASN A 254 -6.12 -19.81 5.60
C ASN A 254 -6.48 -21.20 6.17
N SER A 255 -7.09 -22.05 5.35
CA SER A 255 -7.53 -23.39 5.78
C SER A 255 -6.40 -24.33 6.20
N GLN A 256 -5.15 -24.04 5.83
CA GLN A 256 -3.99 -24.85 6.18
C GLN A 256 -3.38 -24.45 7.53
N ASN A 257 -3.49 -23.18 7.93
CA ASN A 257 -2.84 -22.66 9.14
C ASN A 257 -3.81 -22.21 10.25
N SER A 258 -5.12 -22.13 9.98
CA SER A 258 -6.11 -21.66 10.94
C SER A 258 -7.44 -22.41 10.85
N TYR A 259 -8.00 -22.73 12.01
CA TYR A 259 -9.38 -23.23 12.13
C TYR A 259 -10.43 -22.13 11.95
N ILE A 260 -10.03 -20.86 12.07
CA ILE A 260 -10.91 -19.70 11.96
C ILE A 260 -10.43 -18.86 10.77
N THR A 261 -11.27 -18.75 9.74
CA THR A 261 -11.03 -17.85 8.59
C THR A 261 -11.98 -16.67 8.66
N VAL A 262 -11.45 -15.47 8.43
CA VAL A 262 -12.24 -14.24 8.48
C VAL A 262 -13.07 -14.10 7.20
N LYS A 263 -14.38 -13.93 7.34
CA LYS A 263 -15.26 -13.56 6.22
C LYS A 263 -15.42 -12.04 6.17
N ALA A 264 -15.03 -11.44 5.05
CA ALA A 264 -15.16 -10.00 4.83
C ALA A 264 -16.64 -9.57 4.78
N ILE A 265 -16.99 -8.56 5.58
CA ILE A 265 -18.25 -7.82 5.47
C ILE A 265 -17.95 -6.57 4.64
N HIS A 266 -18.56 -6.47 3.47
CA HIS A 266 -18.35 -5.37 2.53
C HIS A 266 -19.25 -4.18 2.88
N LEU A 267 -18.76 -2.97 2.63
CA LEU A 267 -19.60 -1.76 2.69
C LEU A 267 -20.59 -1.74 1.50
N PRO A 268 -21.74 -1.05 1.62
CA PRO A 268 -22.75 -1.03 0.57
C PRO A 268 -22.20 -0.49 -0.75
N ASP A 269 -22.37 -1.25 -1.83
CA ASP A 269 -22.06 -0.76 -3.18
C ASP A 269 -23.20 0.11 -3.70
N LEU A 270 -22.89 1.39 -3.95
CA LEU A 270 -23.85 2.36 -4.49
C LEU A 270 -24.18 2.11 -5.97
N GLN A 271 -23.41 1.25 -6.65
CA GLN A 271 -23.66 0.85 -8.05
C GLN A 271 -24.66 -0.31 -8.18
N ALA A 272 -25.09 -0.92 -7.07
CA ALA A 272 -26.12 -1.95 -7.06
C ALA A 272 -27.57 -1.38 -7.11
N ARG A 273 -27.75 -0.17 -7.65
CA ARG A 273 -29.05 0.51 -7.81
C ARG A 273 -29.29 0.90 -9.26
#